data_AF-A0A7Y2FNC8-F1
#
_entry.id   AF-A0A7Y2FNC8-F1
#
_cell.length_a   1.000
_cell.length_b   1.000
_cell.length_c   1.000
_cell.angle_alpha   90.00
_cell.angle_beta   90.00
_cell.angle_gamma   90.00
#
_symmetry.space_group_name_H-M   'P 1'
#
loop_
_entity.id
_entity.type
_entity.pdbx_description
1 polymer ?
#
loop_
_entity_poly.entity_id
_entity_poly.type
_entity_poly.pdbx_seq_one_letter_code
_entity_poly.pdbx_strand_id
1 'polypeptide(L)'
;FERRSAERAIGGLLQSVAENVQSLGVPGALTGPIARGEAEVVANHRAALRGLSPDARSAYDALVPIIVRCARAAGLAQAKASRILRATKR
;
A
#
# COMPACT_ATOMS: atom_id res chain seq x y z
N PHE A 1 -4.33 -4.60 22.13
CA PHE A 1 -3.04 -3.90 22.35
C PHE A 1 -3.28 -2.66 23.17
N GLU A 2 -2.34 -2.30 24.03
CA GLU A 2 -2.35 -0.99 24.69
C GLU A 2 -2.17 0.12 23.64
N ARG A 3 -2.93 1.23 23.74
CA ARG A 3 -2.92 2.33 22.76
C ARG A 3 -1.51 2.83 22.46
N ARG A 4 -0.70 3.04 23.49
CA ARG A 4 0.70 3.49 23.39
C ARG A 4 1.59 2.54 22.59
N SER A 5 1.32 1.25 22.64
CA SER A 5 2.08 0.25 21.88
C SER A 5 1.73 0.30 20.39
N ALA A 6 0.46 0.53 20.04
CA ALA A 6 0.04 0.72 18.65
C ALA A 6 0.64 2.01 18.05
N GLU A 7 0.64 3.11 18.82
CA GLU A 7 1.25 4.37 18.41
C GLU A 7 2.75 4.24 18.14
N ARG A 8 3.49 3.56 19.03
CA ARG A 8 4.93 3.26 18.81
C ARG A 8 5.16 2.42 17.57
N ALA A 9 4.34 1.40 17.34
CA ALA A 9 4.47 0.55 16.15
C ALA A 9 4.26 1.35 14.86
N ILE A 10 3.23 2.21 14.81
CA ILE A 10 2.98 3.09 13.65
C ILE A 10 4.15 4.07 13.46
N GLY A 11 4.64 4.68 14.54
CA GLY A 11 5.79 5.58 14.50
C GLY A 11 7.03 4.91 13.90
N GLY A 12 7.33 3.67 14.31
CA GLY A 12 8.44 2.88 13.75
C GLY A 12 8.26 2.57 12.26
N LEU A 13 7.04 2.26 11.81
CA LEU A 13 6.76 2.05 10.39
C LEU A 13 7.02 3.31 9.56
N LEU A 14 6.60 4.48 10.05
CA LEU A 14 6.82 5.75 9.35
C LEU A 14 8.31 6.14 9.31
N GLN A 15 9.04 5.91 10.40
CA GLN A 15 10.48 6.13 10.45
C GLN A 15 11.21 5.26 9.42
N SER A 16 10.86 3.98 9.33
CA SER A 16 11.41 3.07 8.33
C SER A 16 11.13 3.51 6.89
N VAL A 17 9.95 4.10 6.61
CA VAL A 17 9.67 4.66 5.29
C VAL A 17 10.61 5.83 4.96
N ALA A 18 10.84 6.74 5.90
CA ALA A 18 11.75 7.86 5.69
C ALA A 18 13.19 7.39 5.42
N GLU A 19 13.67 6.42 6.20
CA GLU A 19 15.00 5.82 6.04
C GLU A 19 15.13 5.12 4.67
N ASN A 20 14.14 4.32 4.26
CA ASN A 20 14.15 3.66 2.96
C ASN A 20 14.21 4.67 1.80
N VAL A 21 13.47 5.78 1.90
CA VAL A 21 13.50 6.83 0.87
C VAL A 21 14.87 7.50 0.82
N GLN A 22 15.51 7.77 1.96
CA GLN A 22 16.85 8.35 2.01
C GLN A 22 17.92 7.41 1.44
N SER A 23 17.85 6.12 1.75
CA SER A 23 18.87 5.14 1.34
C SER A 23 18.68 4.61 -0.10
N LEU A 24 17.44 4.42 -0.55
CA LEU A 24 17.12 3.75 -1.82
C LEU A 24 16.50 4.66 -2.87
N GLY A 25 16.01 5.85 -2.48
CA GLY A 25 15.26 6.74 -3.35
C GLY A 25 13.91 6.18 -3.82
N VAL A 26 13.17 6.96 -4.61
CA VAL A 26 11.91 6.54 -5.23
C VAL A 26 12.16 6.24 -6.72
N PRO A 27 11.69 5.09 -7.26
CA PRO A 27 10.70 4.19 -6.68
C PRO A 27 11.27 3.00 -5.88
N GLY A 28 12.60 2.89 -5.74
CA GLY A 28 13.27 1.74 -5.10
C GLY A 28 12.86 1.48 -3.63
N ALA A 29 12.48 2.51 -2.90
CA ALA A 29 12.01 2.41 -1.51
C ALA A 29 10.60 1.82 -1.36
N LEU A 30 9.82 1.69 -2.45
CA LEU A 30 8.46 1.18 -2.36
C LEU A 30 8.45 -0.31 -2.03
N THR A 31 7.79 -0.67 -0.93
CA THR A 31 7.58 -2.05 -0.51
C THR A 31 6.09 -2.39 -0.39
N GLY A 32 5.78 -3.58 0.13
CA GLY A 32 4.41 -4.02 0.40
C GLY A 32 3.74 -4.80 -0.75
N PRO A 33 2.46 -5.18 -0.57
CA PRO A 33 1.77 -6.10 -1.47
C PRO A 33 1.61 -5.56 -2.90
N ILE A 34 1.43 -4.24 -3.06
CA ILE A 34 1.34 -3.64 -4.40
C ILE A 34 2.67 -3.75 -5.14
N ALA A 35 3.81 -3.50 -4.47
CA ALA A 35 5.15 -3.62 -5.07
C ALA A 35 5.44 -5.06 -5.54
N ARG A 36 4.98 -6.07 -4.79
CA ARG A 36 5.15 -7.51 -5.13
C ARG A 36 4.11 -8.05 -6.12
N GLY A 37 3.01 -7.31 -6.33
CA GLY A 37 1.94 -7.67 -7.24
C GLY A 37 0.86 -8.58 -6.64
N GLU A 38 0.68 -8.54 -5.32
CA GLU A 38 -0.22 -9.42 -4.56
C GLU A 38 -1.67 -8.88 -4.56
N ALA A 39 -2.37 -9.06 -5.68
CA ALA A 39 -3.73 -8.53 -5.85
C ALA A 39 -4.75 -9.04 -4.81
N GLU A 40 -4.61 -10.28 -4.35
CA GLU A 40 -5.50 -10.87 -3.33
C GLU A 40 -5.31 -10.20 -1.96
N VAL A 41 -4.08 -9.88 -1.58
CA VAL A 41 -3.78 -9.14 -0.34
C VAL A 41 -4.41 -7.74 -0.40
N VAL A 42 -4.28 -7.05 -1.55
CA VAL A 42 -4.91 -5.74 -1.77
C VAL A 42 -6.45 -5.84 -1.67
N ALA A 43 -7.06 -6.88 -2.23
CA ALA A 43 -8.50 -7.10 -2.14
C ALA A 43 -8.95 -7.31 -0.68
N ASN A 44 -8.19 -8.09 0.09
CA ASN A 44 -8.48 -8.37 1.49
C ASN A 44 -8.34 -7.10 2.36
N HIS A 45 -7.31 -6.28 2.13
CA HIS A 45 -7.17 -4.99 2.80
C HIS A 45 -8.38 -4.08 2.54
N ARG A 46 -8.78 -3.95 1.26
CA ARG A 46 -9.96 -3.17 0.87
C ARG A 46 -11.24 -3.67 1.54
N ALA A 47 -11.41 -5.00 1.61
CA ALA A 47 -12.58 -5.60 2.26
C ALA A 47 -12.63 -5.32 3.77
N ALA A 48 -11.49 -5.35 4.45
CA ALA A 48 -11.38 -5.04 5.88
C ALA A 48 -11.75 -3.57 6.17
N LEU A 49 -11.34 -2.64 5.31
CA LEU A 49 -11.63 -1.20 5.48
C LEU A 49 -13.12 -0.87 5.38
N ARG A 50 -13.91 -1.65 4.65
CA ARG A 50 -15.38 -1.50 4.59
C ARG A 50 -16.03 -1.58 5.97
N GLY A 51 -15.48 -2.40 6.88
CA GLY A 51 -16.00 -2.57 8.24
C GLY A 51 -15.55 -1.49 9.23
N LEU A 52 -14.61 -0.63 8.84
CA LEU A 52 -14.01 0.38 9.71
C LEU A 52 -14.56 1.79 9.43
N SER A 53 -14.49 2.23 8.18
CA SER A 53 -14.94 3.57 7.79
C SER A 53 -15.08 3.68 6.25
N PRO A 54 -16.18 4.26 5.74
CA PRO A 54 -16.31 4.60 4.33
C PRO A 54 -15.16 5.48 3.81
N ASP A 55 -14.71 6.45 4.62
CA ASP A 55 -13.63 7.38 4.24
C ASP A 55 -12.29 6.65 4.11
N ALA A 56 -12.01 5.70 5.01
CA ALA A 56 -10.80 4.91 4.96
C ALA A 56 -10.73 4.04 3.69
N ARG A 57 -11.86 3.45 3.29
CA ARG A 57 -11.95 2.70 2.03
C ARG A 57 -11.76 3.62 0.81
N SER A 58 -12.40 4.79 0.80
CA SER A 58 -12.25 5.77 -0.28
C SER A 58 -10.81 6.27 -0.43
N ALA A 59 -10.15 6.57 0.69
CA ALA A 59 -8.74 6.95 0.69
C ALA A 59 -7.83 5.83 0.16
N TYR A 60 -8.09 4.58 0.56
CA TYR A 60 -7.35 3.42 0.06
C TYR A 60 -7.51 3.25 -1.46
N ASP A 61 -8.74 3.32 -1.96
CA ASP A 61 -9.03 3.19 -3.39
C ASP A 61 -8.38 4.31 -4.22
N ALA A 62 -8.33 5.53 -3.70
CA ALA A 62 -7.67 6.67 -4.33
C ALA A 62 -6.14 6.53 -4.38
N LEU A 63 -5.53 5.94 -3.35
CA LEU A 63 -4.07 5.77 -3.26
C LEU A 63 -3.54 4.62 -4.12
N VAL A 64 -4.29 3.53 -4.27
CA VAL A 64 -3.87 2.33 -5.03
C VAL A 64 -3.33 2.66 -6.43
N PRO A 65 -4.00 3.45 -7.31
CA PRO A 65 -3.47 3.75 -8.63
C PRO A 65 -2.17 4.57 -8.60
N ILE A 66 -1.96 5.40 -7.58
CA ILE A 66 -0.71 6.16 -7.39
C ILE A 66 0.43 5.20 -7.04
N ILE A 67 0.19 4.30 -6.07
CA ILE A 67 1.17 3.30 -5.64
C ILE A 67 1.49 2.31 -6.77
N VAL A 68 0.49 1.88 -7.55
CA VAL A 68 0.70 1.00 -8.71
C VAL A 68 1.59 1.68 -9.76
N ARG A 69 1.45 2.99 -9.98
CA ARG A 69 2.30 3.74 -10.91
C ARG A 69 3.75 3.76 -10.45
N CYS A 70 3.97 3.99 -9.15
CA CYS A 70 5.30 3.90 -8.53
C CYS A 70 5.88 2.47 -8.64
N ALA A 71 5.08 1.44 -8.35
CA ALA A 71 5.50 0.04 -8.49
C ALA A 71 5.84 -0.32 -9.95
N ARG A 72 5.10 0.22 -10.93
CA ARG A 72 5.41 0.05 -12.36
C ARG A 72 6.74 0.69 -12.72
N ALA A 73 7.05 1.87 -12.18
CA ALA A 73 8.36 2.51 -12.34
C ALA A 73 9.48 1.69 -11.67
N ALA A 74 9.18 0.95 -10.60
CA ALA A 74 10.09 -0.02 -9.96
C ALA A 74 10.17 -1.39 -10.65
N GLY A 75 9.50 -1.59 -11.81
CA GLY A 75 9.60 -2.83 -12.59
C GLY A 75 8.48 -3.86 -12.37
N LEU A 76 7.39 -3.53 -11.66
CA LEU A 76 6.24 -4.42 -11.52
C LEU A 76 5.66 -4.76 -12.91
N ALA A 77 5.36 -6.02 -13.21
CA ALA A 77 4.78 -6.41 -14.50
C ALA A 77 3.37 -5.81 -14.73
N GLN A 78 3.07 -5.44 -15.99
CA GLN A 78 1.78 -4.83 -16.37
C GLN A 78 0.58 -5.72 -16.01
N ALA A 79 0.71 -7.04 -16.19
CA ALA A 79 -0.33 -8.00 -15.85
C ALA A 79 -0.66 -7.98 -14.34
N LYS A 80 0.36 -7.91 -13.48
CA LYS A 80 0.19 -7.83 -12.01
C LYS A 80 -0.46 -6.49 -11.62
N ALA A 81 0.02 -5.38 -12.16
CA ALA A 81 -0.58 -4.06 -11.94
C ALA A 81 -2.06 -4.01 -12.35
N SER A 82 -2.40 -4.59 -13.51
CA SER A 82 -3.78 -4.62 -14.00
C SER A 82 -4.69 -5.47 -13.11
N ARG A 83 -4.19 -6.57 -12.53
CA ARG A 83 -4.93 -7.37 -11.54
C ARG A 83 -5.22 -6.58 -10.26
N ILE A 84 -4.24 -5.84 -9.74
CA ILE A 84 -4.41 -4.98 -8.56
C ILE A 84 -5.47 -3.91 -8.83
N LEU A 85 -5.38 -3.19 -9.95
CA LEU A 85 -6.34 -2.12 -10.27
C LEU A 85 -7.77 -2.66 -10.44
N ARG A 86 -7.94 -3.88 -10.95
CA ARG A 86 -9.27 -4.52 -11.01
C ARG A 86 -9.81 -4.92 -9.64
N ALA A 87 -8.93 -5.30 -8.71
CA ALA A 87 -9.33 -5.67 -7.35
C ALA A 87 -9.88 -4.48 -6.54
N THR A 88 -9.50 -3.25 -6.91
CA THR A 88 -9.92 -2.02 -6.23
C THR A 88 -10.94 -1.19 -7.01
N LYS A 89 -11.17 -1.52 -8.29
CA LYS A 89 -12.30 -0.99 -9.06
C LYS A 89 -13.60 -1.63 -8.58
N ARG A 90 -14.43 -0.87 -7.85
CA ARG A 90 -15.87 -1.08 -7.59
C ARG A 90 -16.41 -0.01 -6.67
#